data_AF-A0A8B9UDA3-F1
#
_entry.id   AF-A0A8B9UDA3-F1
#
_cell.length_a   1.000
_cell.length_b   1.000
_cell.length_c   1.000
_cell.angle_alpha   90.00
_cell.angle_beta   90.00
_cell.angle_gamma   90.00
#
_symmetry.space_group_name_H-M   'P 1'
#
loop_
_entity.id
_entity.type
_entity.pdbx_description
1 polymer ?
#
loop_
_entity_poly.entity_id
_entity_poly.type
_entity_poly.pdbx_seq_one_letter_code
_entity_poly.pdbx_strand_id
1 'polypeptide(L)'
;MSGKPVCISDFEDYAKKFLPKSVYDYYRSGADDEETLADNVAAFSRWKLYPRVLRDVSVMDLSTSVLGQKISMPICVGATAMQRMAHPDGEMATAKACQAMGTGMMLSSWATSSIEEVAEAAPDSLRWLQLYVYKDREVTKSLVKRAERAGYKGIFVTVDTPFLGRRIDDVRNKFQLPPHLRFSTKFQSNNKVPLCSEMYVRQHSFKC
;
A
#
# COMPACT_ATOMS: atom_id res chain seq x y z
N MET A 1 -11.78 -28.10 -2.63
CA MET A 1 -10.31 -28.13 -2.82
C MET A 1 -9.72 -26.96 -2.05
N SER A 2 -9.20 -27.15 -0.83
CA SER A 2 -8.36 -26.12 -0.18
C SER A 2 -6.90 -26.46 -0.47
N GLY A 3 -6.48 -26.21 -1.71
CA GLY A 3 -5.07 -26.24 -2.07
C GLY A 3 -4.39 -25.02 -1.47
N LYS A 4 -3.15 -25.19 -0.99
CA LYS A 4 -2.27 -24.07 -0.64
C LYS A 4 -2.14 -23.15 -1.87
N PRO A 5 -2.27 -21.82 -1.73
CA PRO A 5 -2.04 -20.89 -2.84
C PRO A 5 -0.66 -21.13 -3.47
N VAL A 6 -0.60 -21.20 -4.80
CA VAL A 6 0.66 -21.43 -5.55
C VAL A 6 1.03 -20.25 -6.44
N CYS A 7 0.10 -19.33 -6.69
CA CYS A 7 0.34 -18.07 -7.39
C CYS A 7 -0.46 -16.92 -6.75
N ILE A 8 -0.18 -15.68 -7.17
CA ILE A 8 -0.77 -14.47 -6.55
C ILE A 8 -2.30 -14.41 -6.73
N SER A 9 -2.84 -14.85 -7.87
CA SER A 9 -4.30 -14.87 -8.09
C SER A 9 -5.03 -15.80 -7.13
N ASP A 10 -4.40 -16.90 -6.69
CA ASP A 10 -5.01 -17.80 -5.70
C ASP A 10 -5.20 -17.10 -4.35
N PHE A 11 -4.30 -16.19 -3.99
CA PHE A 11 -4.44 -15.36 -2.79
C PHE A 11 -5.57 -14.34 -2.93
N GLU A 12 -5.77 -13.76 -4.11
CA GLU A 12 -6.91 -12.87 -4.36
C GLU A 12 -8.25 -13.62 -4.26
N ASP A 13 -8.34 -14.79 -4.88
CA ASP A 13 -9.53 -15.65 -4.81
C ASP A 13 -9.83 -16.12 -3.38
N TYR A 14 -8.77 -16.39 -2.60
CA TYR A 14 -8.89 -16.64 -1.18
C TYR A 14 -9.40 -15.39 -0.44
N ALA A 15 -8.76 -14.23 -0.63
CA ALA A 15 -9.14 -12.99 0.02
C ALA A 15 -10.62 -12.61 -0.25
N LYS A 16 -11.09 -12.77 -1.48
CA LYS A 16 -12.49 -12.53 -1.87
C LYS A 16 -13.50 -13.38 -1.09
N LYS A 17 -13.11 -14.58 -0.66
CA LYS A 17 -13.97 -15.50 0.12
C LYS A 17 -14.04 -15.13 1.61
N PHE A 18 -12.99 -14.52 2.15
CA PHE A 18 -12.85 -14.29 3.60
C PHE A 18 -13.02 -12.83 4.01
N LEU A 19 -12.75 -11.87 3.12
CA LEU A 19 -12.94 -10.45 3.41
C LEU A 19 -14.42 -10.07 3.28
N PRO A 20 -14.94 -9.17 4.15
CA PRO A 20 -16.22 -8.53 3.91
C PRO A 20 -16.23 -7.85 2.54
N LYS A 21 -17.37 -7.90 1.82
CA LYS A 21 -17.49 -7.36 0.46
C LYS A 21 -16.95 -5.93 0.32
N SER A 22 -17.33 -5.02 1.23
CA SER A 22 -16.89 -3.62 1.17
C SER A 22 -15.38 -3.45 1.36
N VAL A 23 -14.73 -4.36 2.11
CA VAL A 23 -13.28 -4.36 2.31
C VAL A 23 -12.56 -4.94 1.09
N TYR A 24 -13.05 -6.06 0.54
CA TYR A 24 -12.50 -6.63 -0.69
C TYR A 24 -12.62 -5.64 -1.85
N ASP A 25 -13.81 -5.06 -2.06
CA ASP A 25 -14.05 -4.10 -3.12
C ASP A 25 -13.14 -2.86 -2.97
N TYR A 26 -12.91 -2.36 -1.75
CA TYR A 26 -11.97 -1.27 -1.50
C TYR A 26 -10.54 -1.57 -1.99
N TYR A 27 -10.05 -2.79 -1.72
CA TYR A 27 -8.70 -3.18 -2.13
C TYR A 27 -8.59 -3.51 -3.62
N ARG A 28 -9.64 -4.07 -4.22
CA ARG A 28 -9.64 -4.54 -5.61
C ARG A 28 -9.93 -3.43 -6.62
N SER A 29 -10.69 -2.40 -6.24
CA SER A 29 -11.25 -1.45 -7.20
C SER A 29 -10.22 -0.51 -7.84
N GLY A 30 -10.37 -0.33 -9.14
CA GLY A 30 -9.81 0.77 -9.92
C GLY A 30 -10.76 1.97 -9.97
N ALA A 31 -10.35 3.01 -10.69
CA ALA A 31 -11.17 4.20 -10.92
C ALA A 31 -12.13 3.99 -12.10
N ASP A 32 -13.33 4.56 -11.98
CA ASP A 32 -14.38 4.60 -12.99
C ASP A 32 -14.64 3.21 -13.61
N ASP A 33 -14.51 3.06 -14.93
CA ASP A 33 -14.76 1.80 -15.64
C ASP A 33 -13.56 0.81 -15.60
N GLU A 34 -12.52 1.14 -14.82
CA GLU A 34 -11.39 0.27 -14.52
C GLU A 34 -10.53 -0.14 -15.73
N GLU A 35 -10.59 0.61 -16.83
CA GLU A 35 -9.82 0.34 -18.05
C GLU A 35 -8.32 0.24 -17.75
N THR A 36 -7.77 1.20 -17.00
CA THR A 36 -6.34 1.20 -16.60
C THR A 36 -6.01 0.03 -15.68
N LEU A 37 -6.94 -0.43 -14.84
CA LEU A 37 -6.71 -1.59 -13.97
C LEU A 37 -6.51 -2.85 -14.82
N ALA A 38 -7.36 -3.05 -15.83
CA ALA A 38 -7.22 -4.15 -16.77
C ALA A 38 -5.96 -4.00 -17.64
N ASP A 39 -5.68 -2.81 -18.16
CA ASP A 39 -4.51 -2.59 -19.03
C ASP A 39 -3.19 -2.75 -18.28
N ASN A 40 -3.10 -2.41 -17.00
CA ASN A 40 -1.89 -2.63 -16.18
C ASN A 40 -1.42 -4.09 -16.22
N VAL A 41 -2.35 -5.06 -16.21
CA VAL A 41 -2.03 -6.49 -16.30
C VAL A 41 -1.83 -6.90 -17.75
N ALA A 42 -2.73 -6.49 -18.65
CA ALA A 42 -2.66 -6.84 -20.06
C ALA A 42 -1.37 -6.34 -20.74
N ALA A 43 -0.82 -5.21 -20.27
CA ALA A 43 0.42 -4.62 -20.76
C ALA A 43 1.61 -5.58 -20.66
N PHE A 44 1.74 -6.32 -19.57
CA PHE A 44 2.83 -7.31 -19.42
C PHE A 44 2.76 -8.40 -20.50
N SER A 45 1.56 -8.77 -20.97
CA SER A 45 1.41 -9.77 -22.04
C SER A 45 1.86 -9.27 -23.42
N ARG A 46 1.94 -7.95 -23.62
CA ARG A 46 2.46 -7.34 -24.85
C ARG A 46 3.98 -7.46 -24.96
N TRP A 47 4.67 -7.52 -23.82
CA TRP A 47 6.13 -7.68 -23.77
C TRP A 47 6.53 -9.15 -23.82
N LYS A 48 7.27 -9.55 -24.86
CA LYS A 48 7.76 -10.93 -25.02
C LYS A 48 9.19 -11.06 -24.54
N LEU A 49 9.46 -12.14 -23.81
CA LEU A 49 10.80 -12.50 -23.36
C LEU A 49 11.50 -13.38 -24.41
N TYR A 50 12.76 -13.08 -24.68
CA TYR A 50 13.62 -13.87 -25.56
C TYR A 50 14.64 -14.62 -24.70
N PRO A 51 14.37 -15.88 -24.31
CA PRO A 51 15.28 -16.63 -23.44
C PRO A 51 16.62 -16.88 -24.14
N ARG A 52 17.71 -16.65 -23.42
CA ARG A 52 19.06 -16.96 -23.90
C ARG A 52 19.42 -18.36 -23.44
N VAL A 53 19.69 -19.25 -24.40
CA VAL A 53 20.09 -20.64 -24.13
C VAL A 53 21.60 -20.74 -23.84
N LEU A 54 22.03 -21.87 -23.26
CA LEU A 54 23.43 -22.16 -22.94
C LEU A 54 24.10 -21.08 -22.06
N ARG A 55 23.35 -20.52 -21.12
CA ARG A 55 23.87 -19.65 -20.06
C ARG A 55 23.93 -20.45 -18.77
N ASP A 56 25.06 -20.39 -18.07
CA ASP A 56 25.18 -20.96 -16.75
C ASP A 56 24.32 -20.15 -15.78
N VAL A 57 23.29 -20.81 -15.24
CA VAL A 57 22.34 -20.27 -14.25
C VAL A 57 22.31 -21.15 -13.00
N SER A 58 23.36 -21.94 -12.78
CA SER A 58 23.49 -22.81 -11.60
C SER A 58 23.51 -22.02 -10.28
N VAL A 59 23.96 -20.75 -10.34
CA VAL A 59 23.89 -19.79 -9.23
C VAL A 59 23.22 -18.51 -9.74
N MET A 60 22.11 -18.14 -9.10
CA MET A 60 21.38 -16.90 -9.39
C MET A 60 21.41 -15.99 -8.16
N ASP A 61 21.97 -14.79 -8.33
CA ASP A 61 21.91 -13.73 -7.32
C ASP A 61 20.84 -12.72 -7.72
N LEU A 62 19.78 -12.62 -6.93
CA LEU A 62 18.70 -11.63 -7.11
C LEU A 62 18.99 -10.32 -6.36
N SER A 63 20.04 -10.28 -5.54
CA SER A 63 20.29 -9.14 -4.67
C SER A 63 20.61 -7.89 -5.47
N THR A 64 20.12 -6.77 -4.96
CA THR A 64 20.32 -5.45 -5.59
C THR A 64 20.24 -4.36 -4.52
N SER A 65 20.11 -3.10 -4.94
CA SER A 65 19.90 -1.99 -4.01
C SER A 65 18.82 -1.01 -4.48
N VAL A 66 18.18 -0.36 -3.51
CA VAL A 66 17.23 0.75 -3.73
C VAL A 66 17.69 1.91 -2.87
N LEU A 67 17.99 3.05 -3.50
CA LEU A 67 18.47 4.27 -2.84
C LEU A 67 19.69 4.02 -1.93
N GLY A 68 20.61 3.17 -2.38
CA GLY A 68 21.83 2.78 -1.64
C GLY A 68 21.64 1.75 -0.53
N GLN A 69 20.42 1.24 -0.32
CA GLN A 69 20.12 0.19 0.66
C GLN A 69 20.04 -1.17 -0.03
N LYS A 70 20.77 -2.18 0.48
CA LYS A 70 20.77 -3.53 -0.08
C LYS A 70 19.43 -4.23 0.17
N ILE A 71 18.93 -4.95 -0.83
CA ILE A 71 17.76 -5.84 -0.74
C ILE A 71 18.08 -7.19 -1.38
N SER A 72 17.40 -8.24 -0.93
CA SER A 72 17.61 -9.62 -1.38
C SER A 72 17.11 -9.92 -2.79
N MET A 73 16.15 -9.13 -3.29
CA MET A 73 15.50 -9.29 -4.59
C MET A 73 14.96 -7.94 -5.09
N PRO A 74 14.78 -7.70 -6.40
CA PRO A 74 14.29 -6.44 -6.96
C PRO A 74 12.76 -6.29 -6.82
N ILE A 75 12.19 -6.68 -5.67
CA ILE A 75 10.75 -6.68 -5.37
C ILE A 75 10.56 -6.13 -3.97
N CYS A 76 9.85 -5.01 -3.85
CA CYS A 76 9.52 -4.35 -2.58
C CYS A 76 8.00 -4.28 -2.37
N VAL A 77 7.56 -4.06 -1.13
CA VAL A 77 6.14 -3.86 -0.82
C VAL A 77 5.78 -2.38 -0.97
N GLY A 78 4.83 -2.09 -1.86
CA GLY A 78 4.27 -0.75 -2.06
C GLY A 78 3.30 -0.32 -0.96
N ALA A 79 3.02 0.99 -0.88
CA ALA A 79 2.14 1.54 0.14
C ALA A 79 0.67 1.23 -0.15
N THR A 80 0.06 0.42 0.71
CA THR A 80 -1.39 0.18 0.76
C THR A 80 -1.94 0.64 2.10
N ALA A 81 -3.05 1.37 2.08
CA ALA A 81 -3.62 1.95 3.30
C ALA A 81 -4.44 0.93 4.11
N MET A 82 -4.58 1.18 5.41
CA MET A 82 -5.53 0.50 6.30
C MET A 82 -5.43 -1.03 6.33
N GLN A 83 -4.21 -1.59 6.41
CA GLN A 83 -4.00 -3.04 6.28
C GLN A 83 -4.67 -3.87 7.39
N ARG A 84 -5.01 -3.26 8.55
CA ARG A 84 -5.76 -3.95 9.61
C ARG A 84 -7.19 -4.34 9.23
N MET A 85 -7.73 -3.85 8.11
CA MET A 85 -8.98 -4.39 7.57
C MET A 85 -8.82 -5.78 6.95
N ALA A 86 -7.61 -6.12 6.47
CA ALA A 86 -7.33 -7.42 5.88
C ALA A 86 -6.92 -8.47 6.92
N HIS A 87 -6.18 -8.07 7.95
CA HIS A 87 -5.75 -8.93 9.05
C HIS A 87 -5.47 -8.11 10.32
N PRO A 88 -5.79 -8.56 11.54
CA PRO A 88 -5.61 -7.77 12.77
C PRO A 88 -4.21 -7.16 12.96
N ASP A 89 -3.15 -7.89 12.55
CA ASP A 89 -1.76 -7.42 12.66
C ASP A 89 -1.37 -6.36 11.62
N GLY A 90 -2.12 -6.25 10.52
CA GLY A 90 -1.96 -5.25 9.46
C GLY A 90 -0.50 -4.97 9.07
N GLU A 91 -0.11 -3.70 9.17
CA GLU A 91 1.20 -3.21 8.73
C GLU A 91 2.37 -3.83 9.50
N MET A 92 2.17 -4.28 10.74
CA MET A 92 3.23 -4.93 11.52
C MET A 92 3.55 -6.32 10.96
N ALA A 93 2.55 -7.08 10.51
CA ALA A 93 2.78 -8.36 9.85
C ALA A 93 3.53 -8.17 8.53
N THR A 94 3.15 -7.16 7.74
CA THR A 94 3.84 -6.79 6.50
C THR A 94 5.31 -6.42 6.75
N ALA A 95 5.59 -5.63 7.77
CA ALA A 95 6.96 -5.23 8.13
C ALA A 95 7.83 -6.43 8.53
N LYS A 96 7.29 -7.34 9.35
CA LYS A 96 7.95 -8.58 9.75
C LYS A 96 8.25 -9.48 8.55
N ALA A 97 7.30 -9.62 7.62
CA ALA A 97 7.50 -10.37 6.40
C ALA A 97 8.60 -9.76 5.53
N CYS A 98 8.62 -8.42 5.37
CA CYS A 98 9.68 -7.74 4.61
C CYS A 98 11.06 -7.91 5.26
N GLN A 99 11.14 -7.84 6.60
CA GLN A 99 12.39 -8.13 7.33
C GLN A 99 12.88 -9.55 7.07
N ALA A 100 12.01 -10.54 7.22
CA ALA A 100 12.36 -11.95 7.00
C ALA A 100 12.80 -12.23 5.56
N MET A 101 12.19 -11.54 4.60
CA MET A 101 12.54 -11.66 3.18
C MET A 101 13.76 -10.81 2.79
N GLY A 102 14.25 -9.92 3.64
CA GLY A 102 15.36 -9.00 3.33
C GLY A 102 15.01 -7.97 2.24
N THR A 103 13.76 -7.51 2.19
CA THR A 103 13.31 -6.47 1.24
C THR A 103 12.66 -5.27 1.94
N GLY A 104 12.36 -4.23 1.18
CA GLY A 104 11.83 -2.98 1.70
C GLY A 104 10.30 -2.91 1.77
N MET A 105 9.79 -2.25 2.83
CA MET A 105 8.38 -1.90 3.00
C MET A 105 8.17 -0.39 2.86
N MET A 106 7.24 0.03 2.01
CA MET A 106 6.76 1.40 1.98
C MET A 106 5.47 1.54 2.81
N LEU A 107 5.53 2.25 3.95
CA LEU A 107 4.39 2.48 4.84
C LEU A 107 3.50 3.61 4.33
N SER A 108 2.19 3.40 4.28
CA SER A 108 1.22 4.43 3.89
C SER A 108 1.06 5.52 4.97
N SER A 109 0.89 6.78 4.54
CA SER A 109 0.41 7.87 5.41
C SER A 109 -0.97 7.61 6.01
N TRP A 110 -1.76 6.67 5.47
CA TRP A 110 -3.06 6.22 5.97
C TRP A 110 -3.02 4.81 6.55
N ALA A 111 -1.90 4.43 7.16
CA ALA A 111 -1.78 3.16 7.86
C ALA A 111 -2.64 3.12 9.13
N THR A 112 -3.09 1.90 9.47
CA THR A 112 -3.79 1.56 10.71
C THR A 112 -2.84 1.22 11.87
N SER A 113 -1.54 1.22 11.62
CA SER A 113 -0.46 1.13 12.61
C SER A 113 0.46 2.34 12.46
N SER A 114 0.98 2.86 13.56
CA SER A 114 1.82 4.06 13.57
C SER A 114 3.21 3.80 12.97
N ILE A 115 3.92 4.89 12.64
CA ILE A 115 5.31 4.84 12.18
C ILE A 115 6.17 4.05 13.17
N GLU A 116 5.98 4.30 14.46
CA GLU A 116 6.72 3.72 15.58
C GLU A 116 6.32 2.26 15.86
N GLU A 117 5.03 1.91 15.85
CA GLU A 117 4.60 0.50 15.98
C GLU A 117 5.20 -0.37 14.87
N VAL A 118 5.22 0.13 13.63
CA VAL A 118 5.85 -0.54 12.49
C VAL A 118 7.38 -0.55 12.64
N ALA A 119 7.95 0.51 13.24
CA ALA A 119 9.37 0.61 13.57
C ALA A 119 9.81 -0.53 14.51
N GLU A 120 9.06 -0.68 15.60
CA GLU A 120 9.30 -1.60 16.70
C GLU A 120 9.02 -3.05 16.32
N ALA A 121 7.97 -3.30 15.53
CA ALA A 121 7.59 -4.66 15.14
C ALA A 121 8.65 -5.38 14.27
N ALA A 122 9.49 -4.62 13.56
CA ALA A 122 10.50 -5.13 12.63
C ALA A 122 11.74 -4.21 12.59
N PRO A 123 12.53 -4.11 13.66
CA PRO A 123 13.55 -3.08 13.84
C PRO A 123 14.62 -3.07 12.74
N ASP A 124 14.92 -4.23 12.14
CA ASP A 124 15.94 -4.39 11.10
C ASP A 124 15.38 -4.30 9.67
N SER A 125 14.07 -4.09 9.52
CA SER A 125 13.45 -3.94 8.20
C SER A 125 13.86 -2.63 7.51
N LEU A 126 14.15 -2.74 6.22
CA LEU A 126 14.27 -1.56 5.35
C LEU A 126 12.87 -0.96 5.15
N ARG A 127 12.68 0.29 5.56
CA ARG A 127 11.38 0.97 5.48
C ARG A 127 11.48 2.35 4.86
N TRP A 128 10.45 2.69 4.11
CA TRP A 128 10.23 4.03 3.57
C TRP A 128 8.83 4.52 3.98
N LEU A 129 8.67 5.82 4.11
CA LEU A 129 7.37 6.43 4.37
C LEU A 129 6.81 6.98 3.06
N GLN A 130 5.64 6.50 2.64
CA GLN A 130 4.82 7.21 1.67
C GLN A 130 4.18 8.42 2.35
N LEU A 131 4.25 9.57 1.70
CA LEU A 131 3.79 10.85 2.24
C LEU A 131 2.73 11.51 1.36
N TYR A 132 1.57 11.79 1.94
CA TYR A 132 0.67 12.83 1.44
C TYR A 132 1.01 14.19 2.05
N VAL A 133 1.01 15.25 1.23
CA VAL A 133 1.15 16.62 1.72
C VAL A 133 -0.20 17.13 2.20
N TYR A 134 -0.40 17.14 3.51
CA TYR A 134 -1.63 17.63 4.13
C TYR A 134 -1.70 19.15 4.07
N LYS A 135 -2.94 19.70 4.05
CA LYS A 135 -3.17 21.16 4.14
C LYS A 135 -2.42 21.77 5.32
N ASP A 136 -2.53 21.12 6.48
CA ASP A 136 -1.71 21.42 7.64
C ASP A 136 -0.28 20.88 7.43
N ARG A 137 0.68 21.79 7.27
CA ARG A 137 2.08 21.47 7.05
C ARG A 137 2.78 20.97 8.31
N GLU A 138 2.27 21.30 9.51
CA GLU A 138 2.84 20.78 10.76
C GLU A 138 2.55 19.28 10.91
N VAL A 139 1.39 18.79 10.45
CA VAL A 139 1.12 17.34 10.34
C VAL A 139 2.13 16.68 9.41
N THR A 140 2.33 17.24 8.21
CA THR A 140 3.26 16.71 7.20
C THR A 140 4.69 16.67 7.75
N LYS A 141 5.15 17.76 8.36
CA LYS A 141 6.47 17.88 8.99
C LYS A 141 6.64 16.91 10.16
N SER A 142 5.60 16.71 10.96
CA SER A 142 5.62 15.76 12.08
C SER A 142 5.80 14.33 11.59
N LEU A 143 5.11 13.92 10.51
CA LEU A 143 5.27 12.59 9.91
C LEU A 143 6.70 12.35 9.42
N VAL A 144 7.28 13.32 8.71
CA VAL A 144 8.68 13.24 8.23
C VAL A 144 9.64 13.09 9.42
N LYS A 145 9.53 13.97 10.43
CA LYS A 145 10.40 13.90 11.61
C LYS A 145 10.26 12.60 12.40
N ARG A 146 9.05 12.04 12.47
CA ARG A 146 8.80 10.74 13.11
C ARG A 146 9.45 9.60 12.32
N ALA A 147 9.31 9.59 11.00
CA ALA A 147 9.96 8.60 10.14
C ALA A 147 11.49 8.66 10.24
N GLU A 148 12.07 9.86 10.21
CA GLU A 148 13.52 10.07 10.42
C GLU A 148 13.98 9.49 11.77
N ARG A 149 13.31 9.85 12.87
CA ARG A 149 13.65 9.33 14.21
C ARG A 149 13.46 7.81 14.33
N ALA A 150 12.45 7.27 13.66
CA ALA A 150 12.16 5.85 13.63
C ALA A 150 13.07 5.06 12.66
N GLY A 151 14.04 5.71 12.01
CA GLY A 151 15.06 5.05 11.19
C GLY A 151 14.62 4.69 9.77
N TYR A 152 13.50 5.26 9.27
CA TYR A 152 13.07 5.08 7.89
C TYR A 152 14.10 5.70 6.93
N LYS A 153 14.32 5.05 5.78
CA LYS A 153 15.44 5.34 4.87
C LYS A 153 15.06 6.19 3.66
N GLY A 154 13.85 6.74 3.63
CA GLY A 154 13.40 7.60 2.54
C GLY A 154 11.92 7.96 2.62
N ILE A 155 11.58 9.00 1.86
CA ILE A 155 10.23 9.53 1.73
C ILE A 155 9.79 9.42 0.28
N PHE A 156 8.62 8.83 0.05
CA PHE A 156 7.99 8.73 -1.26
C PHE A 156 6.75 9.62 -1.27
N VAL A 157 6.87 10.80 -1.88
CA VAL A 157 5.75 11.76 -1.93
C VAL A 157 4.79 11.34 -3.04
N THR A 158 3.54 11.05 -2.68
CA THR A 158 2.48 10.77 -3.66
C THR A 158 1.90 12.07 -4.19
N VAL A 159 2.06 12.32 -5.49
CA VAL A 159 1.72 13.59 -6.15
C VAL A 159 0.52 13.49 -7.11
N ASP A 160 0.01 12.29 -7.36
CA ASP A 160 -1.10 12.02 -8.28
C ASP A 160 -2.49 12.11 -7.63
N THR A 161 -2.55 12.36 -6.31
CA THR A 161 -3.80 12.33 -5.54
C THR A 161 -4.11 13.69 -4.88
N PRO A 162 -4.33 14.79 -5.64
CA PRO A 162 -4.85 16.03 -5.07
C PRO A 162 -6.31 15.85 -4.59
N PHE A 163 -7.05 14.95 -5.27
CA PHE A 163 -8.34 14.39 -4.87
C PHE A 163 -8.30 12.88 -5.12
N LEU A 164 -9.17 12.12 -4.46
CA LEU A 164 -9.27 10.69 -4.69
C LEU A 164 -9.93 10.40 -6.05
N GLY A 165 -9.38 9.45 -6.82
CA GLY A 165 -9.99 8.94 -8.05
C GLY A 165 -11.21 8.07 -7.78
N ARG A 166 -12.29 8.25 -8.54
CA ARG A 166 -13.64 7.74 -8.26
C ARG A 166 -13.71 6.21 -8.36
N ARG A 167 -13.73 5.52 -7.23
CA ARG A 167 -13.94 4.06 -7.17
C ARG A 167 -15.44 3.77 -7.03
N ILE A 168 -16.05 3.16 -8.05
CA ILE A 168 -17.52 3.00 -8.10
C ILE A 168 -18.03 2.11 -6.96
N ASP A 169 -17.33 1.03 -6.64
CA ASP A 169 -17.78 0.11 -5.58
C ASP A 169 -17.63 0.73 -4.18
N ASP A 170 -16.62 1.58 -3.94
CA ASP A 170 -16.53 2.38 -2.70
C ASP A 170 -17.76 3.28 -2.52
N VAL A 171 -18.23 3.90 -3.62
CA VAL A 171 -19.42 4.77 -3.61
C VAL A 171 -20.68 3.94 -3.35
N ARG A 172 -20.86 2.81 -4.03
CA ARG A 172 -22.01 1.90 -3.85
C ARG A 172 -22.08 1.35 -2.43
N ASN A 173 -20.93 0.93 -1.89
CA ASN A 173 -20.81 0.37 -0.55
C ASN A 173 -20.80 1.43 0.55
N LYS A 174 -20.77 2.73 0.18
CA LYS A 174 -20.58 3.86 1.11
C LYS A 174 -19.38 3.61 2.03
N PHE A 175 -18.25 3.22 1.44
CA PHE A 175 -17.09 2.70 2.16
C PHE A 175 -16.62 3.66 3.28
N GLN A 176 -16.41 3.08 4.46
CA GLN A 176 -15.83 3.73 5.63
C GLN A 176 -14.89 2.75 6.34
N LEU A 177 -13.89 3.30 7.03
CA LEU A 177 -13.03 2.48 7.89
C LEU A 177 -13.88 1.86 9.02
N PRO A 178 -13.75 0.55 9.31
CA PRO A 178 -14.48 -0.10 10.40
C PRO A 178 -14.33 0.65 11.74
N PRO A 179 -15.38 0.70 12.57
CA PRO A 179 -15.43 1.57 13.74
C PRO A 179 -14.42 1.22 14.84
N HIS A 180 -13.79 0.04 14.80
CA HIS A 180 -12.72 -0.36 15.71
C HIS A 180 -11.31 0.00 15.21
N LEU A 181 -11.18 0.49 13.97
CA LEU A 181 -9.89 0.88 13.38
C LEU A 181 -9.76 2.40 13.24
N ARG A 182 -8.54 2.92 13.37
CA ARG A 182 -8.22 4.34 13.18
C ARG A 182 -6.92 4.48 12.42
N PHE A 183 -6.71 5.64 11.80
CA PHE A 183 -5.41 6.00 11.24
C PHE A 183 -4.44 6.29 12.39
N SER A 184 -3.48 5.40 12.63
CA SER A 184 -2.52 5.51 13.75
C SER A 184 -1.33 6.41 13.39
N THR A 185 -1.12 6.67 12.09
CA THR A 185 -0.12 7.62 11.60
C THR A 185 -0.50 9.09 11.84
N LYS A 186 -1.76 9.42 12.14
CA LYS A 186 -2.18 10.83 12.31
C LYS A 186 -1.69 11.44 13.63
N PHE A 187 -1.41 12.73 13.59
CA PHE A 187 -1.35 13.59 14.78
C PHE A 187 -2.73 13.52 15.46
N GLN A 188 -2.78 13.42 16.79
CA GLN A 188 -4.02 13.56 17.54
C GLN A 188 -4.58 14.98 17.32
N SER A 189 -5.40 15.18 16.29
CA SER A 189 -6.22 16.36 16.15
C SER A 189 -7.67 15.94 15.93
N ASN A 190 -8.57 16.56 16.69
CA ASN A 190 -10.01 16.27 16.81
C ASN A 190 -10.83 16.51 15.51
N ASN A 191 -10.19 16.63 14.35
CA ASN A 191 -10.91 16.88 13.11
C ASN A 191 -11.33 15.57 12.45
N LYS A 192 -12.66 15.40 12.34
CA LYS A 192 -13.32 14.32 11.61
C LYS A 192 -12.66 14.14 10.25
N VAL A 193 -12.23 12.91 9.95
CA VAL A 193 -11.82 12.55 8.58
C VAL A 193 -13.07 12.65 7.71
N PRO A 194 -13.09 13.47 6.65
CA PRO A 194 -14.19 13.42 5.71
C PRO A 194 -14.28 11.99 5.18
N LEU A 195 -15.51 11.48 5.10
CA LEU A 195 -15.77 10.13 4.60
C LEU A 195 -15.15 9.98 3.21
N CYS A 196 -14.74 8.77 2.82
CA CYS A 196 -14.25 8.51 1.45
C CYS A 196 -15.25 9.07 0.41
N SER A 197 -16.56 8.93 0.70
CA SER A 197 -17.66 9.54 -0.05
C SER A 197 -17.63 11.08 -0.12
N GLU A 198 -17.28 11.78 0.96
CA GLU A 198 -17.18 13.25 0.97
C GLU A 198 -15.95 13.77 0.21
N MET A 199 -14.89 12.95 0.13
CA MET A 199 -13.71 13.25 -0.69
C MET A 199 -14.00 13.12 -2.20
N TYR A 200 -14.92 12.23 -2.59
CA TYR A 200 -15.40 12.10 -3.97
C TYR A 200 -16.34 13.21 -4.41
N VAL A 201 -17.29 13.62 -3.55
CA VAL A 201 -18.36 14.57 -3.90
C VAL A 201 -17.82 15.97 -4.26
N ARG A 202 -16.64 16.37 -3.76
CA ARG A 202 -16.04 17.68 -4.10
C ARG A 202 -15.56 17.80 -5.54
N GLN A 203 -15.51 16.72 -6.33
CA GLN A 203 -15.17 16.80 -7.76
C GLN A 203 -16.26 17.48 -8.60
N HIS A 204 -17.52 17.49 -8.15
CA HIS A 204 -18.65 17.97 -8.97
C HIS A 204 -18.92 19.48 -8.84
N SER A 205 -18.05 20.24 -8.16
CA SER A 205 -18.22 21.69 -7.96
C SER A 205 -17.35 22.57 -8.85
N PHE A 206 -16.56 22.00 -9.76
CA PHE A 206 -15.94 22.77 -10.84
C PHE A 206 -16.96 22.94 -11.98
N LYS A 207 -17.73 24.03 -11.92
CA LYS A 207 -18.32 24.61 -13.13
C LYS A 207 -17.18 25.13 -14.00
N CYS A 208 -17.16 24.74 -15.28
CA CYS A 208 -16.40 25.42 -16.32
C CYS A 208 -16.73 26.93 -16.34
#